data_AF-A0A9P1C4R7-F1
#
_entry.id   AF-A0A9P1C4R7-F1
#
_cell.length_a   1.000
_cell.length_b   1.000
_cell.length_c   1.000
_cell.angle_alpha   90.00
_cell.angle_beta   90.00
_cell.angle_gamma   90.00
#
_symmetry.space_group_name_H-M   'P 1'
#
loop_
_entity.id
_entity.type
_entity.pdbx_description
1 polymer ?
#
loop_
_entity_poly.entity_id
_entity_poly.type
_entity_poly.pdbx_seq_one_letter_code
_entity_poly.pdbx_strand_id
1 'polypeptide(L)'
;MVSKEDENQAEKFIQALNAIIKEDLDPERHCFAKLFGSMSTGFGTKGCDFDVVILSANTPESESTEDNKDVLMKLRKILLDKPDFEIKNVILTARVPILKLEYGGRDVDVSVNNEKALKNSRLLHAYAQLDPLIAEKQGRKQNSPDQLQNSFNYQTQSKVKVKVKV
;
A
#
# COMPACT_ATOMS: atom_id res chain seq x y z
N MET A 1 -0.58 14.31 4.54
CA MET A 1 -1.82 13.68 4.06
C MET A 1 -1.78 13.67 2.54
N VAL A 2 -2.34 12.63 1.91
CA VAL A 2 -2.51 12.52 0.45
C VAL A 2 -3.23 13.76 -0.07
N SER A 3 -2.79 14.30 -1.21
CA SER A 3 -3.43 15.47 -1.81
C SER A 3 -4.56 15.05 -2.77
N LYS A 4 -5.52 15.96 -3.04
CA LYS A 4 -6.59 15.71 -4.00
C LYS A 4 -6.08 15.36 -5.40
N GLU A 5 -4.93 15.90 -5.78
CA GLU A 5 -4.29 15.56 -7.06
C GLU A 5 -3.83 14.10 -7.08
N ASP A 6 -3.25 13.64 -5.98
CA ASP A 6 -2.80 12.25 -5.83
C ASP A 6 -4.00 11.29 -5.85
N GLU A 7 -5.12 11.66 -5.21
CA GLU A 7 -6.38 10.91 -5.25
C GLU A 7 -6.93 10.80 -6.68
N ASN A 8 -7.00 11.92 -7.41
CA ASN A 8 -7.46 11.96 -8.79
C ASN A 8 -6.55 11.12 -9.71
N GLN A 9 -5.24 11.18 -9.50
CA GLN A 9 -4.28 10.40 -10.29
C GLN A 9 -4.43 8.90 -10.02
N ALA A 10 -4.61 8.51 -8.75
CA ALA A 10 -4.83 7.12 -8.37
C ALA A 10 -6.16 6.58 -8.92
N GLU A 11 -7.21 7.40 -8.94
CA GLU A 11 -8.50 7.03 -9.54
C GLU A 11 -8.37 6.80 -11.06
N LYS A 12 -7.72 7.72 -11.78
CA LYS A 12 -7.45 7.57 -13.23
C LYS A 12 -6.64 6.31 -13.52
N PHE A 13 -5.59 6.07 -12.73
CA PHE A 13 -4.76 4.88 -12.83
C PHE A 13 -5.60 3.60 -12.67
N ILE A 14 -6.42 3.50 -11.62
CA ILE A 14 -7.25 2.32 -11.38
C ILE A 14 -8.30 2.12 -12.46
N GLN A 15 -8.89 3.19 -12.98
CA GLN A 15 -9.83 3.11 -14.10
C GLN A 15 -9.14 2.57 -15.36
N ALA A 16 -7.96 3.11 -15.71
CA ALA A 16 -7.17 2.66 -16.85
C ALA A 16 -6.73 1.21 -16.71
N LEU A 17 -6.20 0.82 -15.55
CA LEU A 17 -5.76 -0.55 -15.29
C LEU A 17 -6.94 -1.54 -15.34
N ASN A 18 -8.10 -1.20 -14.78
CA ASN A 18 -9.28 -2.05 -14.86
C ASN A 18 -9.83 -2.19 -16.29
N ALA A 19 -9.75 -1.13 -17.09
CA ALA A 19 -10.12 -1.21 -18.51
C ALA A 19 -9.20 -2.20 -19.25
N ILE A 20 -7.88 -2.11 -19.05
CA ILE A 20 -6.90 -3.03 -19.63
C ILE A 20 -7.12 -4.47 -19.15
N ILE A 21 -7.35 -4.67 -17.85
CA ILE A 21 -7.62 -6.01 -17.31
C ILE A 21 -8.83 -6.64 -18.01
N LYS A 22 -9.90 -5.85 -18.18
CA LYS A 22 -11.15 -6.30 -18.78
C LYS A 22 -11.05 -6.55 -20.29
N GLU A 23 -10.21 -5.82 -21.00
CA GLU A 23 -10.09 -5.90 -22.46
C GLU A 23 -9.06 -6.95 -22.89
N ASP A 24 -7.90 -6.96 -22.24
CA ASP A 24 -6.70 -7.66 -22.74
C ASP A 24 -6.25 -8.82 -21.84
N LEU A 25 -6.55 -8.79 -20.53
CA LEU A 25 -6.05 -9.79 -19.57
C LEU A 25 -7.08 -10.89 -19.25
N ASP A 26 -8.30 -10.48 -18.94
CA ASP A 26 -9.41 -11.34 -18.53
C ASP A 26 -10.75 -10.81 -19.09
N PRO A 27 -11.05 -11.14 -20.36
CA PRO A 27 -12.29 -10.72 -21.03
C PRO A 27 -13.57 -11.23 -20.36
N GLU A 28 -13.48 -12.31 -19.59
CA GLU A 28 -14.61 -12.89 -18.84
C GLU A 28 -14.92 -12.09 -17.56
N ARG A 29 -14.07 -11.10 -17.21
CA ARG A 29 -14.26 -10.09 -16.15
C ARG A 29 -14.32 -10.67 -14.74
N HIS A 30 -13.53 -11.70 -14.49
CA HIS A 30 -13.36 -12.26 -13.15
C HIS A 30 -12.33 -11.48 -12.35
N CYS A 31 -11.39 -10.80 -13.01
CA CYS A 31 -10.33 -10.01 -12.39
C CYS A 31 -10.68 -8.53 -12.27
N PHE A 32 -10.27 -7.90 -11.17
CA PHE A 32 -10.32 -6.45 -10.99
C PHE A 32 -9.21 -5.95 -10.05
N ALA A 33 -8.76 -4.72 -10.27
CA ALA A 33 -7.72 -4.06 -9.49
C ALA A 33 -8.32 -3.19 -8.37
N LYS A 34 -7.66 -3.20 -7.20
CA LYS A 34 -7.95 -2.33 -6.05
C LYS A 34 -6.67 -1.73 -5.48
N LEU A 35 -6.75 -0.45 -5.09
CA LEU A 35 -5.72 0.19 -4.28
C LEU A 35 -5.72 -0.37 -2.86
N PHE A 36 -4.53 -0.42 -2.27
CA PHE A 36 -4.34 -0.62 -0.85
C PHE A 36 -3.22 0.28 -0.34
N GLY A 37 -2.75 0.04 0.89
CA GLY A 37 -1.53 0.67 1.38
C GLY A 37 -1.71 2.14 1.73
N SER A 38 -0.66 2.92 1.51
CA SER A 38 -0.58 4.33 1.96
C SER A 38 -1.76 5.18 1.45
N MET A 39 -2.17 4.97 0.20
CA MET A 39 -3.30 5.65 -0.44
C MET A 39 -4.66 5.38 0.21
N SER A 40 -4.83 4.25 0.92
CA SER A 40 -6.12 3.84 1.49
C SER A 40 -6.18 3.83 3.02
N THR A 41 -5.04 3.98 3.69
CA THR A 41 -4.94 3.77 5.15
C THR A 41 -5.11 5.03 6.00
N GLY A 42 -5.13 6.23 5.38
CA GLY A 42 -5.13 7.51 6.12
C GLY A 42 -3.75 7.91 6.68
N PHE A 43 -2.73 7.06 6.52
CA PHE A 43 -1.33 7.38 6.85
C PHE A 43 -0.51 7.84 5.63
N GLY A 44 -1.13 7.93 4.44
CA GLY A 44 -0.46 8.36 3.22
C GLY A 44 0.03 9.80 3.26
N THR A 45 1.19 10.01 2.64
CA THR A 45 1.81 11.31 2.44
C THR A 45 1.63 11.77 1.00
N LYS A 46 1.78 13.07 0.76
CA LYS A 46 1.79 13.59 -0.62
C LYS A 46 2.94 12.91 -1.36
N GLY A 47 2.69 12.45 -2.58
CA GLY A 47 3.75 11.81 -3.36
C GLY A 47 3.85 10.29 -3.20
N CYS A 48 3.05 9.65 -2.34
CA CYS A 48 3.23 8.22 -2.07
C CYS A 48 2.90 7.33 -3.28
N ASP A 49 3.57 6.18 -3.30
CA ASP A 49 3.45 5.13 -4.30
C ASP A 49 2.03 4.54 -4.33
N PHE A 50 1.68 3.92 -5.46
CA PHE A 50 0.42 3.19 -5.61
C PHE A 50 0.63 1.70 -5.37
N ASP A 51 0.14 1.23 -4.23
CA ASP A 51 0.07 -0.19 -3.93
C ASP A 51 -1.24 -0.78 -4.48
N VAL A 52 -1.15 -1.79 -5.36
CA VAL A 52 -2.29 -2.31 -6.11
C VAL A 52 -2.35 -3.82 -6.03
N VAL A 53 -3.55 -4.35 -5.83
CA VAL A 53 -3.82 -5.79 -5.91
C VAL A 53 -4.85 -6.07 -6.99
N ILE A 54 -4.55 -7.04 -7.85
CA ILE A 54 -5.51 -7.66 -8.76
C ILE A 54 -6.12 -8.85 -8.04
N LEU A 55 -7.44 -8.87 -7.92
CA LEU A 55 -8.21 -9.97 -7.34
C LEU A 55 -8.95 -10.69 -8.45
N SER A 56 -8.97 -12.02 -8.41
CA SER A 56 -9.83 -12.84 -9.25
C SER A 56 -11.00 -13.40 -8.44
N ALA A 57 -12.23 -13.22 -8.95
CA ALA A 57 -13.47 -13.63 -8.29
C ALA A 57 -13.72 -15.15 -8.34
N ASN A 58 -13.08 -15.86 -9.27
CA ASN A 58 -13.30 -17.29 -9.49
C ASN A 58 -12.19 -18.19 -8.92
N THR A 59 -11.15 -17.60 -8.36
CA THR A 59 -10.02 -18.37 -7.85
C THR A 59 -10.24 -18.67 -6.37
N PRO A 60 -10.43 -19.94 -5.95
CA PRO A 60 -10.41 -20.29 -4.54
C PRO A 60 -9.08 -19.87 -3.91
N GLU A 61 -9.07 -19.60 -2.59
CA GLU A 61 -7.88 -19.19 -1.79
C GLU A 61 -6.65 -20.13 -1.94
N SER A 62 -6.81 -21.27 -2.61
CA SER A 62 -5.81 -22.33 -2.78
C SER A 62 -5.03 -22.31 -4.10
N GLU A 63 -5.25 -21.36 -5.02
CA GLU A 63 -4.43 -21.28 -6.24
C GLU A 63 -2.97 -20.94 -5.95
N SER A 64 -2.10 -21.52 -6.77
CA SER A 64 -0.67 -21.62 -6.50
C SER A 64 0.03 -20.29 -6.75
N THR A 65 1.20 -20.10 -6.13
CA THR A 65 2.02 -18.90 -6.42
C THR A 65 2.38 -18.81 -7.91
N GLU A 66 2.32 -19.91 -8.66
CA GLU A 66 2.62 -19.94 -10.09
C GLU A 66 1.56 -19.24 -10.93
N ASP A 67 0.27 -19.44 -10.60
CA ASP A 67 -0.85 -18.77 -11.29
C ASP A 67 -0.76 -17.25 -11.15
N ASN A 68 -0.39 -16.77 -9.96
CA ASN A 68 -0.16 -15.34 -9.70
C ASN A 68 1.01 -14.77 -10.53
N LYS A 69 2.09 -15.54 -10.72
CA LYS A 69 3.22 -15.10 -11.56
C LYS A 69 2.81 -15.02 -13.02
N ASP A 70 2.03 -15.99 -13.51
CA ASP A 70 1.55 -16.00 -14.89
C ASP A 70 0.66 -14.79 -15.18
N VAL A 71 -0.24 -14.43 -14.25
CA VAL A 71 -1.05 -13.21 -14.36
C VAL A 71 -0.16 -11.97 -14.43
N LEU A 72 0.85 -11.83 -13.56
CA LEU A 72 1.78 -10.69 -13.60
C LEU A 72 2.58 -10.64 -14.91
N MET A 73 3.02 -11.79 -15.43
CA MET A 73 3.78 -11.87 -16.68
C MET A 73 2.92 -11.55 -17.91
N LYS A 74 1.66 -11.98 -17.92
CA LYS A 74 0.69 -11.59 -18.95
C LYS A 74 0.40 -10.10 -18.90
N LEU A 75 0.11 -9.58 -17.71
CA LEU A 75 -0.12 -8.15 -17.50
C LEU A 75 1.09 -7.31 -17.96
N ARG A 76 2.31 -7.72 -17.59
CA ARG A 76 3.53 -7.06 -18.07
C ARG A 76 3.56 -6.96 -19.59
N LYS A 77 3.27 -8.06 -20.31
CA LYS A 77 3.29 -8.06 -21.78
C LYS A 77 2.27 -7.08 -22.36
N ILE A 78 1.06 -7.06 -21.81
CA ILE A 78 -0.01 -6.16 -22.25
C ILE A 78 0.37 -4.69 -22.02
N LEU A 79 0.95 -4.38 -20.86
CA LEU A 79 1.29 -3.02 -20.48
C LEU A 79 2.49 -2.45 -21.25
N LEU A 80 3.35 -3.29 -21.83
CA LEU A 80 4.47 -2.81 -22.68
C LEU A 80 3.99 -2.01 -23.91
N ASP A 81 2.78 -2.28 -24.39
CA ASP A 81 2.20 -1.62 -25.56
C ASP A 81 1.36 -0.38 -25.18
N LYS A 82 1.25 -0.03 -23.90
CA LYS A 82 0.42 1.08 -23.40
C LYS A 82 1.32 2.27 -23.05
N PRO A 83 1.17 3.44 -23.68
CA PRO A 83 2.11 4.57 -23.54
C PRO A 83 2.13 5.20 -22.14
N ASP A 84 1.03 5.07 -21.38
CA ASP A 84 0.92 5.66 -20.04
C ASP A 84 1.59 4.82 -18.95
N PHE A 85 2.07 3.61 -19.29
CA PHE A 85 2.65 2.66 -18.34
C PHE A 85 4.11 2.38 -18.70
N GLU A 86 5.01 2.50 -17.72
CA GLU A 86 6.42 2.15 -17.88
C GLU A 86 6.78 0.97 -16.97
N ILE A 87 7.17 -0.16 -17.55
CA ILE A 87 7.58 -1.32 -16.76
C ILE A 87 8.99 -1.13 -16.21
N LYS A 88 9.14 -1.11 -14.88
CA LYS A 88 10.44 -0.94 -14.21
C LYS A 88 11.08 -2.28 -13.87
N ASN A 89 10.36 -3.20 -13.21
CA ASN A 89 10.92 -4.48 -12.77
C ASN A 89 9.84 -5.54 -12.51
N VAL A 90 10.23 -6.81 -12.48
CA VAL A 90 9.37 -7.93 -12.03
C VAL A 90 10.12 -8.76 -11.00
N ILE A 91 9.52 -8.93 -9.82
CA ILE A 91 10.10 -9.68 -8.71
C ILE A 91 9.22 -10.91 -8.47
N LEU A 92 9.55 -12.03 -9.12
CA LEU A 92 8.73 -13.25 -9.07
C LEU A 92 9.15 -14.25 -7.97
N THR A 93 10.36 -14.12 -7.43
CA THR A 93 10.94 -15.08 -6.47
C THR A 93 10.56 -14.79 -5.01
N ALA A 94 9.95 -13.64 -4.75
CA ALA A 94 9.48 -13.28 -3.42
C ALA A 94 8.22 -14.09 -3.04
N ARG A 95 7.93 -14.14 -1.73
CA ARG A 95 6.71 -14.78 -1.19
C ARG A 95 5.43 -14.22 -1.83
N VAL A 96 5.42 -12.91 -2.11
CA VAL A 96 4.39 -12.25 -2.90
C VAL A 96 5.07 -11.72 -4.15
N PRO A 97 4.83 -12.30 -5.33
CA PRO A 97 5.31 -11.76 -6.58
C PRO A 97 4.80 -10.34 -6.82
N ILE A 98 5.66 -9.46 -7.34
CA ILE A 98 5.33 -8.04 -7.59
C ILE A 98 5.79 -7.63 -8.99
N LEU A 99 4.92 -6.93 -9.72
CA LEU A 99 5.27 -6.16 -10.91
C LEU A 99 5.41 -4.69 -10.51
N LYS A 100 6.62 -4.14 -10.68
CA LYS A 100 6.93 -2.73 -10.44
C LYS A 100 6.84 -1.96 -11.75
N LEU A 101 6.06 -0.88 -11.76
CA LEU A 101 5.87 -0.02 -12.92
C LEU A 101 5.73 1.44 -12.50
N GLU A 102 5.74 2.34 -13.47
CA GLU A 102 5.41 3.75 -13.28
C GLU A 102 4.17 4.13 -14.11
N TYR A 103 3.33 5.00 -13.57
CA TYR A 103 2.18 5.59 -14.27
C TYR A 103 2.11 7.09 -14.00
N GLY A 104 2.33 7.91 -15.02
CA GLY A 104 2.29 9.38 -14.89
C GLY A 104 3.26 9.95 -13.84
N GLY A 105 4.48 9.41 -13.74
CA GLY A 105 5.47 9.86 -12.76
C GLY A 105 5.27 9.29 -11.34
N ARG A 106 4.42 8.27 -11.18
CA ARG A 106 4.18 7.58 -9.91
C ARG A 106 4.61 6.13 -9.96
N ASP A 107 5.41 5.73 -8.97
CA ASP A 107 5.76 4.33 -8.76
C ASP A 107 4.53 3.53 -8.33
N VAL A 108 4.40 2.33 -8.89
CA VAL A 108 3.28 1.43 -8.69
C VAL A 108 3.78 0.01 -8.47
N ASP A 109 3.35 -0.60 -7.37
CA ASP A 109 3.61 -2.00 -7.04
C ASP A 109 2.32 -2.81 -7.21
N VAL A 110 2.30 -3.69 -8.22
CA VAL A 110 1.14 -4.55 -8.54
C VAL A 110 1.39 -5.97 -8.05
N SER A 111 0.46 -6.50 -7.25
CA SER A 111 0.43 -7.89 -6.79
C SER A 111 -0.88 -8.57 -7.19
N VAL A 112 -0.93 -9.91 -7.14
CA VAL A 112 -2.12 -10.70 -7.48
C VAL A 112 -2.58 -11.50 -6.27
N ASN A 113 -3.88 -11.50 -6.01
CA ASN A 113 -4.56 -12.25 -4.94
C ASN A 113 -3.97 -12.04 -3.52
N ASN A 114 -3.34 -10.89 -3.28
CA ASN A 114 -2.81 -10.51 -1.97
C ASN A 114 -3.90 -9.89 -1.08
N GLU A 115 -4.94 -10.66 -0.75
CA GLU A 115 -6.06 -10.18 0.09
C GLU A 115 -5.61 -9.71 1.48
N LYS A 116 -4.52 -10.28 2.00
CA LYS A 116 -3.97 -9.91 3.32
C LYS A 116 -3.58 -8.44 3.37
N ALA A 117 -3.04 -7.91 2.26
CA ALA A 117 -2.70 -6.49 2.18
C ALA A 117 -3.93 -5.58 2.26
N LEU A 118 -5.06 -5.97 1.66
CA LEU A 118 -6.33 -5.24 1.78
C LEU A 118 -6.87 -5.30 3.22
N LYS A 119 -6.88 -6.48 3.83
CA LYS A 119 -7.32 -6.68 5.23
C LYS A 119 -6.48 -5.82 6.18
N ASN A 120 -5.16 -5.79 6.00
CA ASN A 120 -4.25 -4.97 6.81
C ASN A 120 -4.47 -3.47 6.58
N SER A 121 -4.66 -3.04 5.33
CA SER A 121 -4.91 -1.63 5.00
C SER A 121 -6.21 -1.13 5.61
N ARG A 122 -7.27 -1.96 5.60
CA ARG A 122 -8.55 -1.65 6.26
C ARG A 122 -8.41 -1.53 7.77
N LEU A 123 -7.63 -2.42 8.39
CA LEU A 123 -7.36 -2.37 9.84
C LEU A 123 -6.63 -1.07 10.21
N LEU A 124 -5.59 -0.72 9.47
CA LEU A 124 -4.85 0.53 9.66
C LEU A 124 -5.75 1.75 9.46
N HIS A 125 -6.58 1.75 8.43
CA HIS A 125 -7.57 2.81 8.23
C HIS A 125 -8.49 2.98 9.44
N ALA A 126 -9.01 1.88 10.00
CA ALA A 126 -9.85 1.95 11.19
C ALA A 126 -9.10 2.56 12.38
N TYR A 127 -7.83 2.22 12.58
CA TYR A 127 -7.02 2.85 13.63
C TYR A 127 -6.81 4.35 13.40
N ALA A 128 -6.57 4.78 12.16
CA ALA A 128 -6.41 6.20 11.84
C ALA A 128 -7.67 7.02 12.16
N GLN A 129 -8.87 6.42 12.03
CA GLN A 129 -10.14 7.08 12.37
C GLN A 129 -10.42 7.15 13.88
N LEU A 130 -9.82 6.26 14.68
CA LEU A 130 -10.07 6.19 16.12
C LEU A 130 -9.29 7.25 16.92
N ASP A 131 -8.05 7.57 16.52
CA ASP A 131 -7.23 8.57 17.22
C ASP A 131 -6.31 9.33 16.23
N PRO A 132 -6.53 10.65 16.05
CA PRO A 132 -5.72 11.50 15.19
C PRO A 132 -4.22 11.51 15.53
N LEU A 133 -3.84 11.27 16.80
CA LEU A 133 -2.43 11.22 17.22
C LEU A 133 -1.70 9.99 16.68
N ILE A 134 -2.43 8.91 16.36
CA ILE A 134 -1.85 7.71 15.75
C ILE A 134 -1.46 8.01 14.30
N ALA A 135 -2.30 8.74 13.57
CA ALA A 135 -2.02 9.22 12.22
C ALA A 135 -0.76 10.09 12.17
N GLU A 136 -0.63 11.00 13.14
CA GLU A 136 0.50 11.93 13.21
C GLU A 136 1.83 11.24 13.57
N LYS A 137 1.82 10.28 14.52
CA LYS A 137 3.04 9.59 14.98
C LYS A 137 3.69 8.72 13.91
N GLN A 138 2.90 8.11 13.02
CA GLN A 138 3.43 7.30 11.92
C GLN A 138 4.04 8.17 10.81
N GLY A 139 3.41 9.32 10.50
CA GLY A 139 3.98 10.30 9.56
C GLY A 139 5.32 10.89 10.03
N ARG A 140 5.52 11.03 11.35
CA ARG A 140 6.79 11.50 11.92
C ARG A 140 7.93 10.46 11.89
N LYS A 141 7.63 9.15 11.89
CA LYS A 141 8.66 8.09 11.86
C LYS A 141 9.34 7.92 10.50
N GLN A 142 8.75 8.41 9.41
CA GLN A 142 9.37 8.36 8.08
C GLN A 142 10.40 9.48 7.83
N ASN A 143 10.48 10.48 8.71
CA ASN A 143 11.54 11.50 8.71
C ASN A 143 12.69 11.07 9.65
N SER A 144 13.52 10.12 9.18
CA SER A 144 14.85 9.67 9.68
C SER A 144 15.13 9.41 11.18
N PRO A 145 16.13 8.54 11.51
CA PRO A 145 16.39 8.03 12.87
C PRO A 145 17.14 8.97 13.83
N ASP A 146 17.38 10.24 13.50
CA ASP A 146 18.40 11.06 14.19
C ASP A 146 17.86 12.09 15.22
N GLN A 147 16.57 12.04 15.58
CA GLN A 147 16.01 13.01 16.55
C GLN A 147 15.51 12.45 17.88
N LEU A 148 15.73 11.17 18.17
CA LEU A 148 15.36 10.56 19.46
C LEU A 148 16.49 10.60 20.50
N GLN A 149 17.08 11.77 20.76
CA GLN A 149 17.90 11.98 21.97
C GLN A 149 17.39 13.04 22.94
N ASN A 150 16.34 13.80 22.62
CA ASN A 150 15.94 14.94 23.45
C ASN A 150 14.55 14.90 24.10
N SER A 151 13.93 13.72 24.25
CA SER A 151 12.63 13.62 24.93
C SER A 151 12.55 12.49 25.97
N PHE A 152 13.51 12.46 26.90
CA PHE A 152 13.33 11.81 28.21
C PHE A 152 13.76 12.77 29.32
N ASN A 153 13.02 13.87 29.46
CA ASN A 153 13.02 14.68 30.67
C ASN A 153 11.59 15.14 30.95
N TYR A 154 10.73 14.20 31.33
CA TYR A 154 9.53 14.54 32.10
C TYR A 154 9.79 14.22 33.57
N GLN A 155 9.70 15.30 34.34
CA GLN A 155 9.96 15.42 35.76
C GLN A 155 9.15 14.39 36.58
N THR A 156 9.84 13.52 37.31
CA THR A 156 9.26 12.84 38.46
C THR A 156 9.26 13.79 39.67
N GLN A 157 8.22 14.63 39.79
CA GLN A 157 7.87 15.24 41.07
C GLN A 157 6.82 14.39 41.76
N SER A 158 7.24 13.57 42.73
CA SER A 158 6.41 13.05 43.82
C SER A 158 7.32 12.66 44.99
N LYS A 159 7.76 13.66 45.78
CA LYS A 159 8.41 13.41 47.07
C LYS A 159 7.35 12.93 48.06
N VAL A 160 7.26 11.62 48.30
CA VAL A 160 6.62 11.08 49.51
C VAL A 160 7.72 10.88 50.56
N LYS A 161 7.76 11.77 51.57
CA LYS A 161 8.62 11.60 52.75
C LYS A 161 7.99 10.57 53.68
N VAL A 162 8.56 9.39 53.79
CA VAL A 162 8.27 8.46 54.89
C VAL A 162 9.26 8.76 56.02
N LYS A 163 8.76 9.23 57.18
CA LYS A 163 9.54 9.33 58.42
C LYS A 163 9.63 7.94 59.04
N VAL A 164 10.84 7.40 59.16
CA VAL A 164 11.13 6.27 60.04
C VAL A 164 11.53 6.86 61.39
N LYS A 165 10.76 6.57 62.44
CA LYS A 165 11.16 6.81 63.85
C LYS A 165 12.10 5.67 64.25
N VAL A 166 13.28 6.02 64.72
CA VAL A 166 14.15 5.15 65.53
C VAL A 166 13.69 5.25 66.97
#